data_AF-A0A076LPT8-F1
#
_entry.id   AF-A0A076LPT8-F1
#
_cell.length_a   1.000
_cell.length_b   1.000
_cell.length_c   1.000
_cell.angle_alpha   90.00
_cell.angle_beta   90.00
_cell.angle_gamma   90.00
#
_symmetry.space_group_name_H-M   'P 1'
#
loop_
_entity.id
_entity.type
_entity.pdbx_description
1 polymer ?
#
loop_
_entity_poly.entity_id
_entity_poly.type
_entity_poly.pdbx_seq_one_letter_code
_entity_poly.pdbx_strand_id
1 'polypeptide(L)' 'MLSEAIKSSPSDLELGIGRYHSWNDEARARNYGSRILAIYRNLRDL' A
#
# COMPACT_ATOMS: atom_id res chain seq x y z
N MET A 1 4.92 -3.81 -11.13
CA MET A 1 5.47 -4.63 -10.02
C MET A 1 5.33 -3.86 -8.71
N LEU A 2 5.28 -4.53 -7.55
CA LEU A 2 5.11 -3.87 -6.24
C LEU A 2 6.22 -2.86 -5.93
N SER A 3 7.47 -3.19 -6.24
CA SER A 3 8.61 -2.28 -6.06
C SER A 3 8.43 -0.93 -6.75
N GLU A 4 7.94 -0.94 -7.99
CA GLU A 4 7.65 0.28 -8.77
C GLU A 4 6.46 1.05 -8.20
N ALA A 5 5.43 0.34 -7.70
CA ALA A 5 4.30 0.99 -7.04
C ALA A 5 4.72 1.72 -5.75
N ILE A 6 5.58 1.10 -4.93
CA ILE A 6 6.14 1.73 -3.73
C ILE A 6 6.99 2.96 -4.11
N LYS A 7 7.88 2.82 -5.10
CA LYS A 7 8.72 3.94 -5.57
C LYS A 7 7.90 5.10 -6.14
N SER A 8 6.68 4.86 -6.63
CA SER A 8 5.78 5.92 -7.13
C SER A 8 5.29 6.88 -6.05
N SER A 9 5.39 6.49 -4.78
CA SER A 9 4.90 7.23 -3.61
C SER A 9 5.93 7.18 -2.48
N PRO A 10 7.12 7.79 -2.66
CA PRO A 10 8.28 7.57 -1.79
C PRO A 10 8.07 8.04 -0.33
N SER A 11 7.11 8.94 -0.10
CA SER A 11 6.76 9.47 1.22
C SER A 11 5.39 8.97 1.73
N ASP A 12 4.72 8.10 0.96
CA ASP A 12 3.38 7.57 1.28
C ASP A 12 3.35 6.08 0.96
N LEU A 13 3.85 5.27 1.91
CA LEU A 13 3.94 3.83 1.77
C LEU A 13 2.55 3.17 1.61
N GLU A 14 1.52 3.71 2.27
CA GLU A 14 0.14 3.21 2.13
C GLU A 14 -0.33 3.37 0.68
N LEU A 15 -0.17 4.56 0.10
CA LEU A 15 -0.51 4.81 -1.30
C LEU A 15 0.35 4.00 -2.25
N GLY A 16 1.65 3.88 -1.99
CA GLY A 16 2.58 3.10 -2.81
C GLY A 16 2.22 1.61 -2.87
N ILE A 17 1.87 1.01 -1.72
CA ILE A 17 1.33 -0.36 -1.65
C ILE A 17 -0.03 -0.41 -2.35
N GLY A 18 -0.89 0.57 -2.13
CA GLY A 18 -2.21 0.68 -2.73
C GLY A 18 -2.20 0.68 -4.25
N ARG A 19 -1.28 1.43 -4.86
CA ARG A 19 -1.12 1.57 -6.32
C ARG A 19 -0.72 0.28 -7.01
N TYR A 20 -0.20 -0.70 -6.27
CA TYR A 20 -0.01 -2.05 -6.79
C TYR A 20 -1.34 -2.71 -7.17
N HIS A 21 -2.42 -2.41 -6.43
CA HIS A 21 -3.76 -2.94 -6.66
C HIS A 21 -4.63 -2.01 -7.51
N SER A 22 -4.52 -0.69 -7.36
CA SER A 22 -5.35 0.27 -8.09
C SER A 22 -4.59 1.57 -8.35
N TRP A 23 -4.03 1.73 -9.55
CA TRP A 23 -3.19 2.89 -9.88
C TRP A 23 -3.98 4.20 -10.09
N ASN A 24 -5.12 4.11 -10.79
CA ASN A 24 -5.90 5.27 -11.22
C ASN A 24 -7.00 5.69 -10.21
N ASP A 25 -7.17 4.94 -9.13
CA ASP A 25 -8.18 5.18 -8.11
C ASP A 25 -7.50 5.24 -6.75
N GLU A 26 -7.21 6.45 -6.31
CA GLU A 26 -6.49 6.69 -5.07
C GLU A 26 -7.27 6.21 -3.83
N ALA A 27 -8.60 6.36 -3.82
CA ALA A 27 -9.42 5.90 -2.70
C ALA A 27 -9.36 4.38 -2.54
N ARG A 28 -9.46 3.63 -3.64
CA ARG A 28 -9.29 2.17 -3.63
C ARG A 28 -7.86 1.75 -3.32
N ALA A 29 -6.87 2.48 -3.82
CA ALA A 29 -5.47 2.26 -3.49
C ALA A 29 -5.25 2.33 -1.98
N ARG A 30 -5.69 3.42 -1.35
CA ARG A 30 -5.55 3.64 0.10
C ARG A 30 -6.28 2.56 0.91
N ASN A 31 -7.50 2.18 0.52
CA ASN A 31 -8.21 1.09 1.19
C ASN A 31 -7.44 -0.23 1.15
N TYR A 32 -6.83 -0.56 0.02
CA TYR A 32 -5.98 -1.75 -0.09
C TYR A 32 -4.70 -1.62 0.73
N GLY A 33 -4.00 -0.49 0.62
CA GLY A 33 -2.75 -0.22 1.34
C GLY A 33 -2.90 -0.31 2.85
N SER A 34 -3.96 0.28 3.40
CA SER A 34 -4.22 0.27 4.84
C SER A 34 -4.48 -1.15 5.37
N ARG A 35 -5.21 -1.99 4.61
CA ARG A 35 -5.43 -3.41 4.96
C ARG A 35 -4.13 -4.20 5.01
N ILE A 36 -3.24 -4.01 4.02
CA ILE A 36 -1.93 -4.70 4.00
C ILE A 36 -1.06 -4.26 5.17
N LEU A 37 -1.02 -2.95 5.47
CA LEU A 37 -0.27 -2.43 6.60
C LEU A 37 -0.82 -2.95 7.93
N ALA A 38 -2.14 -3.10 8.07
CA ALA A 38 -2.75 -3.69 9.26
C ALA A 38 -2.33 -5.16 9.44
N ILE A 39 -2.36 -5.97 8.38
CA ILE A 39 -1.90 -7.37 8.41
C ILE A 39 -0.42 -7.41 8.80
N TYR A 40 0.43 -6.58 8.19
CA TYR A 40 1.86 -6.54 8.50
C TYR A 40 2.14 -6.21 9.97
N ARG A 41 1.43 -5.22 10.53
CA ARG A 41 1.57 -4.86 11.96
C ARG A 41 1.16 -6.03 12.85
N ASN A 42 0.00 -6.63 12.59
CA ASN A 42 -0.48 -7.78 13.37
C ASN A 42 0.48 -8.98 13.32
N LEU A 43 1.14 -9.21 12.17
CA LEU A 43 2.14 -10.27 12.03
C LEU A 43 3.47 -9.95 12.71
N ARG A 44 3.82 -8.67 12.85
CA ARG A 44 5.05 -8.24 13.50
C ARG A 44 4.96 -8.28 15.03
N ASP A 45 3.75 -8.13 15.57
CA ASP A 45 3.47 -8.13 17.00
C ASP A 45 3.15 -9.54 17.55
N LEU A 46 3.28 -10.59 16.71
CA LEU A 46 3.22 -12.02 17.05
C LEU A 46 4.59 -12.53 17.51
#